data_AF-A0A2E5SVN2-F1
#
_entry.id   AF-A0A2E5SVN2-F1
#
_cell.length_a   1.000
_cell.length_b   1.000
_cell.length_c   1.000
_cell.angle_alpha   90.00
_cell.angle_beta   90.00
_cell.angle_gamma   90.00
#
_symmetry.space_group_name_H-M   'P 1'
#
loop_
_entity.id
_entity.type
_entity.pdbx_description
1 polymer ?
#
loop_
_entity_poly.entity_id
_entity_poly.type
_entity_poly.pdbx_seq_one_letter_code
_entity_poly.pdbx_strand_id
1 'polypeptide(L)'
;MDRVTVDIQNEGTLRSTEIISDLRIVSETLFGPMKLVGFWDYRQDMHLCPHMERRQDCPHSDDSDPNFISYEHTLARERQANLAVSYPHAGITIYMS
;
A
#
# COMPACT_ATOMS: atom_id res chain seq x y z
N MET A 1 3.44 -12.44 -3.97
CA MET A 1 3.17 -11.53 -2.83
C MET A 1 1.89 -12.00 -2.21
N ASP A 2 1.91 -12.25 -0.90
CA ASP A 2 0.73 -12.61 -0.12
C ASP A 2 -0.15 -11.39 0.07
N ARG A 3 -1.46 -11.62 0.18
CA ARG A 3 -2.45 -10.55 0.32
C ARG A 3 -3.32 -10.80 1.54
N VAL A 4 -3.46 -9.77 2.36
CA VAL A 4 -4.36 -9.74 3.51
C VAL A 4 -5.28 -8.53 3.40
N THR A 5 -6.55 -8.72 3.70
CA THR A 5 -7.52 -7.63 3.83
C THR A 5 -7.90 -7.47 5.29
N VAL A 6 -7.70 -6.28 5.85
CA VAL A 6 -8.18 -5.91 7.18
C VAL A 6 -9.40 -5.02 7.01
N ASP A 7 -10.57 -5.66 7.01
CA ASP A 7 -11.86 -4.97 6.96
C ASP A 7 -12.32 -4.59 8.36
N ILE A 8 -12.67 -3.33 8.57
CA ILE A 8 -13.15 -2.82 9.85
C ILE A 8 -14.58 -2.36 9.67
N GLN A 9 -15.50 -3.12 10.27
CA GLN A 9 -16.92 -2.80 10.33
C GLN A 9 -17.26 -2.36 11.75
N ASN A 10 -17.95 -1.23 11.88
CA ASN A 10 -18.36 -0.70 13.17
C ASN A 10 -19.87 -0.50 13.21
N GLU A 11 -20.49 -0.94 14.31
CA GLU A 11 -21.85 -0.58 14.69
C GLU A 11 -21.79 0.59 15.67
N GLY A 12 -21.70 1.81 15.16
CA GLY A 12 -21.59 3.02 16.00
C GLY A 12 -21.12 4.25 15.23
N THR A 13 -20.86 5.34 15.97
CA THR A 13 -20.43 6.63 15.39
C THR A 13 -18.91 6.82 15.35
N LEU A 14 -18.15 5.90 15.95
CA LEU A 14 -16.69 5.98 15.95
C LEU A 14 -16.14 5.66 14.56
N ARG A 15 -15.16 6.45 14.10
CA ARG A 15 -14.50 6.25 12.81
C ARG A 15 -13.16 5.56 13.01
N SER A 16 -12.89 4.53 12.21
CA SER A 16 -11.57 3.90 12.14
C SER A 16 -10.53 4.87 11.57
N THR A 17 -9.27 4.70 11.96
CA THR A 17 -8.19 5.52 11.40
C THR A 17 -8.05 5.29 9.91
N GLU A 18 -7.83 6.37 9.17
CA GLU A 18 -7.50 6.35 7.74
C GLU A 18 -6.11 6.97 7.52
N ILE A 19 -5.35 7.15 8.60
CA ILE A 19 -4.05 7.79 8.60
C ILE A 19 -3.00 6.71 8.31
N ILE A 20 -2.21 6.90 7.24
CA ILE A 20 -1.19 5.94 6.78
C ILE A 20 -0.20 5.59 7.91
N SER A 21 0.22 6.55 8.74
CA SER A 21 1.13 6.30 9.86
C SER A 21 0.56 5.33 10.88
N ASP A 22 -0.75 5.43 11.17
CA ASP A 22 -1.41 4.56 12.13
C ASP A 22 -1.61 3.17 11.54
N LEU A 23 -2.08 3.10 10.29
CA LEU A 23 -2.26 1.84 9.56
C LEU A 23 -0.93 1.09 9.38
N ARG A 24 0.18 1.80 9.19
CA ARG A 24 1.53 1.23 9.23
C ARG A 24 1.80 0.56 10.58
N ILE A 25 1.56 1.26 11.69
CA ILE A 25 1.79 0.71 13.04
C ILE A 25 0.93 -0.54 13.26
N VAL A 26 -0.35 -0.50 12.85
CA VAL A 26 -1.25 -1.66 12.92
C VAL A 26 -0.70 -2.82 12.08
N SER A 27 -0.27 -2.57 10.84
CA SER A 27 0.31 -3.59 9.96
C SER A 27 1.58 -4.22 10.56
N GLU A 28 2.52 -3.40 11.03
CA GLU A 28 3.76 -3.87 11.68
C GLU A 28 3.48 -4.62 12.99
N THR A 29 2.38 -4.32 13.67
CA THR A 29 1.95 -5.04 14.88
C THR A 29 1.34 -6.40 14.53
N LEU A 30 0.51 -6.49 13.50
CA LEU A 30 -0.15 -7.74 13.08
C LEU A 30 0.83 -8.72 12.44
N PHE A 31 1.81 -8.22 11.68
CA PHE A 31 2.73 -9.03 10.89
C PHE A 31 4.19 -8.85 11.30
N GLY A 32 4.45 -8.55 12.58
CA GLY A 32 5.81 -8.50 13.11
C GLY A 32 6.55 -9.82 12.79
N PRO A 33 7.80 -9.77 12.28
CA PRO A 33 8.76 -8.65 12.29
C PRO A 33 8.77 -7.75 11.05
N MET A 34 7.79 -7.86 10.14
CA MET A 34 7.82 -7.18 8.83
C MET A 34 7.78 -5.65 8.95
N LYS A 35 8.36 -4.96 7.96
CA LYS A 35 8.43 -3.48 7.91
C LYS A 35 7.76 -2.92 6.66
N LEU A 36 7.21 -1.71 6.78
CA LEU A 36 6.66 -0.99 5.63
C LEU A 36 7.76 -0.68 4.62
N VAL A 37 7.55 -1.12 3.39
CA VAL A 37 8.41 -0.80 2.24
C VAL A 37 7.67 -0.06 1.14
N GLY A 38 6.36 0.11 1.25
CA GLY A 38 5.59 0.93 0.32
C GLY A 38 4.16 1.12 0.81
N PHE A 39 3.46 2.10 0.24
CA PHE A 39 2.02 2.25 0.39
C PHE A 39 1.41 2.74 -0.91
N TRP A 40 0.10 2.60 -1.02
CA TRP A 40 -0.74 3.30 -1.99
C TRP A 40 -2.01 3.81 -1.29
N ASP A 41 -2.27 5.12 -1.37
CA ASP A 41 -3.52 5.76 -1.00
C ASP A 41 -4.31 6.04 -2.29
N TYR A 42 -5.34 5.23 -2.52
CA TYR A 42 -6.14 5.30 -3.74
C TYR A 42 -7.08 6.51 -3.77
N ARG A 43 -7.34 7.14 -2.62
CA ARG A 43 -8.22 8.31 -2.53
C ARG A 43 -7.51 9.58 -2.94
N GLN A 44 -6.20 9.64 -2.69
CA GLN A 44 -5.35 10.80 -3.01
C GLN A 44 -4.45 10.56 -4.23
N ASP A 45 -4.56 9.40 -4.88
CA ASP A 45 -3.65 8.94 -5.94
C ASP A 45 -2.17 9.11 -5.55
N MET A 46 -1.86 8.76 -4.30
CA MET A 46 -0.56 9.00 -3.68
C MET A 46 0.08 7.68 -3.29
N HIS A 47 1.31 7.46 -3.74
CA HIS A 47 2.06 6.25 -3.40
C HIS A 47 3.57 6.52 -3.35
N LEU A 48 4.29 5.63 -2.66
CA LEU A 48 5.73 5.74 -2.49
C LEU A 48 6.47 5.09 -3.68
N CYS A 49 6.43 5.75 -4.84
CA CYS A 49 6.99 5.23 -6.09
C CYS A 49 8.54 5.20 -6.10
N PRO A 50 9.17 4.02 -6.30
CA PRO A 50 10.63 3.93 -6.46
C PRO A 50 11.19 4.72 -7.65
N HIS A 51 10.40 4.88 -8.72
CA HIS A 51 10.80 5.64 -9.91
C HIS A 51 10.80 7.15 -9.63
N MET A 52 9.76 7.67 -8.99
CA MET A 52 9.68 9.10 -8.64
C MET A 52 10.78 9.52 -7.67
N GLU A 53 11.15 8.66 -6.72
CA GLU A 53 12.31 8.91 -5.83
C GLU A 53 13.63 9.06 -6.61
N ARG A 54 13.75 8.35 -7.74
CA ARG A 54 14.86 8.47 -8.69
C ARG A 54 14.66 9.58 -9.73
N ARG A 55 13.64 10.43 -9.57
CA ARG A 55 13.23 11.50 -10.50
C ARG A 55 12.86 10.99 -11.90
N GLN A 56 12.30 9.80 -11.97
CA GLN A 56 11.74 9.22 -13.18
C GLN A 56 10.22 9.32 -13.16
N ASP A 57 9.60 9.29 -14.34
CA ASP A 57 8.14 9.26 -14.47
C ASP A 57 7.57 8.00 -13.81
N CYS A 58 6.37 8.14 -13.25
CA CYS A 58 5.68 7.04 -12.61
C CYS A 58 5.00 6.15 -13.67
N PRO A 59 5.35 4.86 -13.78
CA PRO A 59 4.74 3.95 -14.75
C PRO A 59 3.42 3.32 -14.25
N HIS A 60 2.94 3.74 -13.08
CA HIS A 60 1.84 3.09 -12.35
C HIS A 60 0.49 3.79 -12.51
N SER A 61 0.46 4.94 -13.18
CA SER A 61 -0.69 5.85 -13.21
C SER A 61 -1.70 5.56 -14.32
N ASP A 62 -1.32 4.81 -15.36
CA ASP A 62 -2.17 4.54 -16.53
C ASP A 62 -2.15 3.04 -16.87
N ASP A 63 -3.24 2.34 -16.54
CA ASP A 63 -3.39 0.91 -16.80
C ASP A 63 -3.71 0.59 -18.28
N SER A 64 -3.96 1.62 -19.09
CA SER A 64 -4.15 1.50 -20.53
C SER A 64 -2.85 1.55 -21.33
N ASP A 65 -1.72 1.95 -20.70
CA ASP A 65 -0.40 1.92 -21.33
C ASP A 65 0.03 0.47 -21.61
N PRO A 66 0.43 0.12 -22.84
CA PRO A 66 1.00 -1.19 -23.16
C PRO A 66 2.24 -1.57 -22.34
N ASN A 67 2.92 -0.58 -21.76
CA ASN A 67 4.08 -0.73 -20.87
C ASN A 67 3.71 -0.64 -19.39
N PHE A 68 2.41 -0.66 -19.04
CA PHE A 68 1.96 -0.63 -17.66
C PHE A 68 2.61 -1.75 -16.86
N ILE A 69 3.26 -1.35 -15.77
CA ILE A 69 3.76 -2.27 -14.76
C ILE A 69 2.91 -2.01 -13.53
N SER A 70 2.33 -3.05 -12.92
CA SER A 70 1.61 -2.84 -11.66
C SER A 70 2.58 -2.39 -10.57
N TYR A 71 2.12 -1.48 -9.70
CA TYR A 71 2.93 -1.01 -8.57
C TYR A 71 3.42 -2.15 -7.68
N GLU A 72 2.59 -3.16 -7.46
CA GLU A 72 2.96 -4.34 -6.70
C GLU A 72 4.14 -5.09 -7.30
N HIS A 73 4.17 -5.23 -8.63
CA HIS A 73 5.27 -5.87 -9.32
C HIS A 73 6.57 -5.05 -9.16
N THR A 74 6.49 -3.72 -9.25
CA THR A 74 7.62 -2.84 -8.96
C THR A 74 8.10 -3.00 -7.52
N LEU A 75 7.21 -3.03 -6.54
CA LEU A 75 7.60 -3.19 -5.13
C LEU A 75 8.18 -4.57 -4.81
N ALA A 76 7.61 -5.64 -5.39
CA ALA A 76 8.15 -6.99 -5.23
C ALA A 76 9.59 -7.07 -5.76
N ARG A 77 9.87 -6.43 -6.91
CA ARG A 77 11.20 -6.42 -7.53
C ARG A 77 12.18 -5.49 -6.83
N GLU A 78 11.83 -4.21 -6.68
CA GLU A 78 12.74 -3.15 -6.24
C GLU A 78 12.88 -3.08 -4.72
N ARG A 79 11.87 -3.52 -3.97
CA ARG A 79 11.82 -3.42 -2.49
C ARG A 79 11.59 -4.75 -1.78
N GLN A 80 11.59 -5.86 -2.52
CA GLN A 80 11.40 -7.21 -1.98
C GLN A 80 10.10 -7.34 -1.18
N ALA A 81 9.08 -6.54 -1.52
CA ALA A 81 7.79 -6.62 -0.86
C ALA A 81 7.16 -8.00 -1.13
N ASN A 82 6.78 -8.69 -0.06
CA ASN A 82 6.20 -10.02 -0.11
C ASN A 82 4.81 -10.10 0.55
N LEU A 83 4.36 -9.06 1.25
CA LEU A 83 3.00 -8.93 1.80
C LEU A 83 2.35 -7.60 1.39
N ALA A 84 1.09 -7.65 0.97
CA ALA A 84 0.21 -6.50 0.82
C ALA A 84 -0.95 -6.58 1.81
N VAL A 85 -1.13 -5.55 2.63
CA VAL A 85 -2.22 -5.40 3.60
C VAL A 85 -3.16 -4.30 3.12
N SER A 86 -4.35 -4.69 2.69
CA SER A 86 -5.39 -3.77 2.22
C SER A 86 -6.32 -3.37 3.36
N TYR A 87 -6.58 -2.06 3.47
CA TYR A 87 -7.53 -1.46 4.40
C TYR A 87 -8.67 -0.79 3.61
N PRO A 88 -9.75 -1.52 3.27
CA PRO A 88 -10.82 -1.01 2.41
C PRO A 88 -11.48 0.25 2.97
N HIS A 89 -11.73 0.29 4.29
CA HIS A 89 -12.32 1.43 4.98
C HIS A 89 -11.50 2.73 4.83
N ALA A 90 -10.19 2.62 4.61
CA ALA A 90 -9.29 3.75 4.42
C ALA A 90 -8.92 3.99 2.95
N GLY A 91 -9.19 3.03 2.06
CA GLY A 91 -8.74 3.11 0.67
C GLY A 91 -7.20 3.10 0.56
N ILE A 92 -6.53 2.40 1.46
CA ILE A 92 -5.06 2.34 1.54
C ILE A 92 -4.61 0.88 1.48
N THR A 93 -3.53 0.62 0.75
CA THR A 93 -2.79 -0.64 0.83
C THR A 93 -1.37 -0.38 1.32
N ILE A 94 -0.95 -1.13 2.34
CA ILE A 94 0.41 -1.12 2.89
C ILE A 94 1.17 -2.32 2.33
N TYR A 95 2.40 -2.11 1.89
CA TYR A 95 3.28 -3.15 1.37
C TYR A 95 4.44 -3.37 2.32
N MET A 96 4.72 -4.63 2.62
CA MET A 96 5.67 -5.02 3.66
C MET A 96 6.67 -6.07 3.15
N SER A 97 7.85 -6.09 3.78
CA SER A 97 8.89 -7.12 3.64
C SER A 97 9.44 -7.52 5.01
#